data_AF-A0A926DMP4-F1
#
_entry.id   AF-A0A926DMP4-F1
#
_cell.length_a   1.000
_cell.length_b   1.000
_cell.length_c   1.000
_cell.angle_alpha   90.00
_cell.angle_beta   90.00
_cell.angle_gamma   90.00
#
_symmetry.space_group_name_H-M   'P 1'
#
loop_
_entity.id
_entity.type
_entity.pdbx_description
1 polymer ?
#
loop_
_entity_poly.entity_id
_entity_poly.type
_entity_poly.pdbx_seq_one_letter_code
_entity_poly.pdbx_strand_id
1 'polypeptide(L)' 'MGKKIKHRLLELEKKQVDLLCELRRRGHERVSPQELSCFISGVVQTPKSAAVLKSVLDILSDWEKLKS' A
#
# COMPACT_ATOMS: atom_id res chain seq x y z
N MET A 1 11.90 0.18 3.29
CA MET A 1 10.67 0.07 2.46
C MET A 1 9.62 1.13 2.79
N GLY A 2 9.21 1.29 4.05
CA GLY A 2 8.14 2.23 4.44
C GLY A 2 8.34 3.70 4.04
N LYS A 3 9.56 4.23 4.17
CA LYS A 3 9.89 5.59 3.72
C LYS A 3 9.64 5.78 2.21
N LYS A 4 9.92 4.76 1.39
CA LYS A 4 9.70 4.78 -0.07
C LYS A 4 8.20 4.81 -0.42
N ILE A 5 7.39 3.98 0.24
CA ILE A 5 5.94 3.95 0.01
C ILE A 5 5.30 5.29 0.39
N LYS A 6 5.66 5.85 1.54
CA LYS A 6 5.14 7.15 2.00
C LYS A 6 5.52 8.30 1.06
N HIS A 7 6.75 8.28 0.52
CA HIS A 7 7.18 9.28 -0.45
C HIS A 7 6.39 9.20 -1.76
N ARG A 8 6.25 7.99 -2.34
CA ARG A 8 5.45 7.78 -3.57
C ARG A 8 3.99 8.23 -3.40
N LEU A 9 3.38 7.95 -2.24
CA LEU A 9 2.03 8.42 -1.93
C LEU A 9 1.93 9.95 -1.95
N LEU A 10 2.92 10.64 -1.38
CA LEU A 10 2.98 12.10 -1.39
C LEU A 10 3.10 12.65 -2.82
N GLU A 11 3.99 12.07 -3.64
CA GLU A 11 4.17 12.47 -5.04
C GLU A 11 2.90 12.26 -5.89
N LEU A 12 2.09 11.24 -5.55
CA LEU A 12 0.82 10.94 -6.22
C LEU A 12 -0.39 11.68 -5.63
N GLU A 13 -0.19 12.48 -4.58
CA GLU A 13 -1.27 13.12 -3.80
C GLU A 13 -2.32 12.12 -3.28
N LYS A 14 -1.85 10.93 -2.89
CA LYS A 14 -2.68 9.83 -2.35
C LYS A 14 -2.43 9.62 -0.87
N LYS A 15 -3.44 9.08 -0.18
CA LYS A 15 -3.41 8.72 1.24
C LYS A 15 -3.39 7.21 1.41
N GLN A 16 -3.01 6.74 2.60
CA GLN A 16 -3.07 5.31 2.94
C GLN A 16 -4.49 4.72 2.85
N VAL A 17 -5.53 5.54 3.03
CA VAL A 17 -6.92 5.12 2.85
C VAL A 17 -7.25 4.78 1.39
N ASP A 18 -6.61 5.45 0.42
CA ASP A 18 -6.80 5.15 -1.00
C ASP A 18 -6.21 3.78 -1.34
N LEU A 19 -5.07 3.43 -0.73
CA LEU A 19 -4.50 2.09 -0.84
C LEU A 19 -5.45 1.03 -0.26
N LEU A 20 -6.11 1.30 0.86
CA LEU A 20 -7.07 0.35 1.44
C LEU A 20 -8.23 0.07 0.50
N CYS A 21 -8.75 1.09 -0.19
CA CYS A 21 -9.81 0.92 -1.18
C CYS A 21 -9.37 -0.01 -2.33
N GLU A 22 -8.17 0.20 -2.87
CA GLU A 22 -7.62 -0.65 -3.93
C GLU A 22 -7.25 -2.05 -3.45
N LEU A 23 -6.73 -2.18 -2.23
CA LEU A 23 -6.42 -3.47 -1.63
C LEU A 23 -7.69 -4.32 -1.49
N ARG A 24 -8.81 -3.73 -1.07
CA ARG A 24 -10.12 -4.41 -1.01
C ARG A 24 -10.54 -4.89 -2.41
N ARG A 25 -10.41 -4.04 -3.44
CA ARG A 25 -10.70 -4.41 -4.84
C ARG A 25 -9.82 -5.55 -5.35
N ARG A 26 -8.61 -5.70 -4.81
CA ARG A 26 -7.63 -6.75 -5.15
C ARG A 26 -7.69 -7.98 -4.23
N GLY A 27 -8.75 -8.13 -3.43
CA GLY A 27 -8.99 -9.33 -2.60
C GLY A 27 -8.43 -9.27 -1.17
N HIS A 28 -7.86 -8.14 -0.73
CA HIS A 28 -7.33 -7.94 0.63
C HIS A 28 -8.36 -7.26 1.54
N GLU A 29 -9.59 -7.77 1.58
CA GLU A 29 -10.73 -7.11 2.22
C GLU A 29 -10.55 -6.85 3.73
N ARG A 30 -9.81 -7.73 4.40
CA ARG A 30 -9.66 -7.75 5.86
C ARG A 30 -8.44 -6.98 6.37
N VAL A 31 -7.75 -6.23 5.51
CA VAL A 31 -6.63 -5.39 5.95
C VAL A 31 -7.20 -4.13 6.61
N SER A 32 -6.92 -3.96 7.89
CA SER A 32 -7.30 -2.74 8.62
C SER A 32 -6.31 -1.59 8.35
N PRO A 33 -6.67 -0.33 8.60
CA PRO A 33 -5.76 0.80 8.50
C PRO A 33 -4.52 0.66 9.40
N GLN A 34 -4.70 0.20 10.64
CA GLN A 34 -3.59 -0.01 11.57
C GLN A 34 -2.65 -1.09 11.05
N GLU A 35 -3.20 -2.20 10.57
CA GLU A 35 -2.44 -3.32 10.03
C GLU A 35 -1.64 -2.92 8.78
N LEU A 36 -2.25 -2.17 7.85
CA LEU A 36 -1.54 -1.61 6.71
C LEU A 36 -0.41 -0.67 7.14
N SER A 37 -0.64 0.18 8.14
CA SER A 37 0.39 1.08 8.68
C SER A 37 1.56 0.30 9.28
N CYS A 38 1.29 -0.77 10.04
CA CYS A 38 2.31 -1.68 10.58
C CYS A 38 3.11 -2.37 9.47
N PHE A 39 2.45 -2.83 8.40
CA PHE A 39 3.11 -3.46 7.26
C PHE A 39 4.01 -2.49 6.52
N ILE A 40 3.50 -1.29 6.20
CA ILE A 40 4.29 -0.25 5.52
C ILE A 40 5.49 0.16 6.37
N SER A 41 5.29 0.32 7.69
CA SER A 41 6.36 0.72 8.62
C SER A 41 7.38 -0.40 8.88
N GLY A 42 7.09 -1.64 8.49
CA GLY A 42 7.96 -2.80 8.69
C GLY A 42 7.93 -3.40 10.10
N VAL A 43 6.98 -2.95 10.94
CA VAL A 43 6.82 -3.43 12.32
C VAL A 43 6.37 -4.90 12.33
N VAL A 44 5.53 -5.29 11.38
CA VAL A 44 5.01 -6.65 11.24
C VAL A 44 5.47 -7.26 9.91
N GLN A 45 6.24 -8.34 10.00
CA GLN A 45 6.78 -9.08 8.87
C GLN A 45 6.23 -10.51 8.89
N THR A 46 5.27 -10.78 8.02
CA THR A 46 4.59 -12.07 7.88
C THR A 46 4.37 -12.35 6.39
N PRO A 47 4.05 -13.60 5.99
CA PRO A 47 3.67 -13.89 4.61
C PRO A 47 2.51 -13.02 4.10
N LYS A 48 1.54 -12.73 4.98
CA LYS A 48 0.43 -11.81 4.69
C LYS A 48 0.95 -10.40 4.41
N SER A 49 1.86 -9.87 5.25
CA SER A 49 2.38 -8.52 5.04
C SER A 49 3.21 -8.41 3.76
N ALA A 50 3.97 -9.45 3.40
CA ALA A 50 4.67 -9.51 2.12
C ALA A 50 3.71 -9.47 0.92
N ALA A 51 2.62 -10.25 0.96
CA ALA A 51 1.61 -10.27 -0.09
C ALA A 51 0.90 -8.90 -0.24
N VAL A 52 0.50 -8.29 0.89
CA VAL A 52 -0.12 -6.96 0.89
C VAL A 52 0.84 -5.89 0.37
N LEU A 53 2.10 -5.91 0.81
CA LEU A 53 3.11 -4.95 0.35
C LEU A 53 3.40 -5.08 -1.14
N LYS A 54 3.41 -6.30 -1.69
CA LYS A 54 3.51 -6.51 -3.14
C LYS A 54 2.35 -5.82 -3.87
N SER A 55 1.11 -6.07 -3.44
CA SER A 55 -0.07 -5.41 -4.02
C SER A 55 -0.03 -3.88 -3.89
N VAL A 56 0.46 -3.35 -2.76
CA VAL A 56 0.67 -1.90 -2.59
C VAL A 56 1.65 -1.34 -3.63
N LEU A 57 2.76 -2.04 -3.87
CA LEU A 57 3.75 -1.59 -4.87
C LEU A 57 3.16 -1.60 -6.28
N ASP A 58 2.37 -2.63 -6.62
CA ASP A 58 1.67 -2.73 -7.90
C ASP A 58 0.67 -1.57 -8.09
N ILE A 59 -0.15 -1.28 -7.06
CA ILE A 59 -1.10 -0.15 -7.08
C ILE A 59 -0.38 1.19 -7.33
N LEU A 60 0.70 1.44 -6.59
CA LEU A 60 1.47 2.67 -6.76
C LEU A 60 2.04 2.79 -8.17
N SER A 61 2.53 1.68 -8.74
CA SER A 61 3.05 1.68 -10.11
C SER A 61 1.97 1.87 -11.17
N ASP A 62 0.75 1.38 -10.93
CA ASP A 62 -0.40 1.66 -11.81
C ASP A 62 -0.78 3.14 -11.75
N TRP A 63 -0.82 3.74 -10.56
CA TRP A 63 -1.09 5.17 -10.40
C TRP A 63 0.00 6.06 -11.03
N GLU A 64 1.27 5.69 -10.90
CA GLU A 64 2.39 6.41 -11.54
C GLU A 64 2.27 6.41 -13.06
N LYS A 65 1.85 5.29 -13.67
CA LYS A 65 1.62 5.20 -15.12
C LYS A 65 0.47 6.09 -15.59
N LEU A 66 -0.56 6.29 -14.76
CA LEU A 66 -1.69 7.15 -15.10
C LEU A 66 -1.39 8.65 -14.95
N LYS A 67 -0.32 9.00 -14.22
CA LYS A 67 0.13 10.38 -14.03
C LYS A 67 1.04 10.87 -15.17
N SER A 68 1.66 9.94 -15.90
CA SER A 68 2.62 10.22 -16.98
C SER A 68 1.95 10.38 -18.33
#